data_AF-A0A2U9CIF4-F1
#
_entry.id   AF-A0A2U9CIF4-F1
#
_cell.length_a   1.000
_cell.length_b   1.000
_cell.length_c   1.000
_cell.angle_alpha   90.00
_cell.angle_beta   90.00
_cell.angle_gamma   90.00
#
_symmetry.space_group_name_H-M   'P 1'
#
loop_
_entity.id
_entity.type
_entity.pdbx_description
1 polymer ?
#
loop_
_entity_poly.entity_id
_entity_poly.type
_entity_poly.pdbx_seq_one_letter_code
_entity_poly.pdbx_strand_id
1 'polypeptide(L)'
;MSHDSSTNVKQTVVVMATAEEWSSFKSMLQDSSGDERHQVTFSSLGSIQVCNLAVRGRLIDIHYADLKEDMAQEGVSRAINGCFKSCTGGIISFLLLIRGGYYAKRERRIIEILQAEFGPEALRYLVILSLEDGEVADTLDDSLLELIHTCDGRYCRLTSSSAADKMHALLEVIDHMLAGDGATGYTEATLAEARRRVADDSAMKMLQRKVQEAEERERALEQLVLQQEERRAREMDELKAEHAEERRKEAAEKERYEAKRESLEEAVRSHRDMLQLHMSATGDDETKKRSVILLGLSGSGKSSALNLILGRACNRYSVDESSLEAPRPTLACERRAVLAAGGQLVLVDTPELWDKDGAETPELVKDCLALALPGPHAFLLVLQVGRFTQGESDMLGRLQKIFGRDFSEHAVVLFVRLGGEQRGPQRINDYVAGAPPALRDLVRKCGSRYYELSVTKSQNALGYPQVKDLLSGVNKLIASHGGRSYSVRRFSEQELQERKKVIEESKEGRMEVNYLLRET
;
A
#
# COMPACT_ATOMS: atom_id res chain seq x y z
N MET A 1 6.45 69.64 -71.80
CA MET A 1 7.10 70.74 -71.07
C MET A 1 6.06 71.37 -70.18
N SER A 2 6.08 70.98 -68.92
CA SER A 2 5.33 71.59 -67.83
C SER A 2 6.24 71.37 -66.62
N HIS A 3 7.07 72.39 -66.35
CA HIS A 3 7.85 72.45 -65.12
C HIS A 3 6.85 72.53 -63.97
N ASP A 4 6.63 71.38 -63.33
CA ASP A 4 5.80 71.31 -62.15
C ASP A 4 6.56 71.96 -61.00
N SER A 5 5.91 72.92 -60.38
CA SER A 5 6.39 73.73 -59.28
C SER A 5 6.89 72.85 -58.14
N SER A 6 8.21 72.83 -57.91
CA SER A 6 8.78 72.26 -56.70
C SER A 6 8.19 73.00 -55.51
N THR A 7 7.26 72.35 -54.79
CA THR A 7 6.90 72.74 -53.44
C THR A 7 8.20 72.87 -52.66
N ASN A 8 8.48 74.07 -52.16
CA ASN A 8 9.70 74.39 -51.40
C ASN A 8 9.60 73.69 -50.03
N VAL A 9 9.85 72.38 -49.99
CA VAL A 9 9.83 71.58 -48.75
C VAL A 9 11.08 71.95 -47.97
N LYS A 10 10.86 72.53 -46.79
CA LYS A 10 11.93 72.91 -45.85
C LYS A 10 12.61 71.63 -45.35
N GLN A 11 13.90 71.51 -45.61
CA GLN A 11 14.69 70.33 -45.25
C GLN A 11 15.24 70.49 -43.82
N THR A 12 14.84 69.65 -42.87
CA THR A 12 15.30 69.79 -41.47
C THR A 12 16.39 68.79 -41.13
N VAL A 13 17.47 69.28 -40.52
CA VAL A 13 18.67 68.53 -40.14
C VAL A 13 18.98 68.79 -38.67
N VAL A 14 19.35 67.75 -37.91
CA VAL A 14 19.80 67.91 -36.51
C VAL A 14 21.30 67.69 -36.42
N VAL A 15 22.03 68.69 -35.93
CA VAL A 15 23.49 68.65 -35.76
C VAL A 15 23.83 68.32 -34.31
N MET A 16 24.66 67.29 -34.14
CA MET A 16 25.15 66.80 -32.85
C MET A 16 26.64 67.12 -32.73
N ALA A 17 26.99 68.13 -31.92
CA ALA A 17 28.36 68.63 -31.83
C ALA A 17 28.65 69.43 -30.54
N THR A 18 29.92 69.66 -30.20
CA THR A 18 30.30 70.65 -29.17
C THR A 18 29.99 72.07 -29.64
N ALA A 19 29.95 73.01 -28.70
CA ALA A 19 29.92 74.43 -29.00
C ALA A 19 31.10 74.88 -29.90
N GLU A 20 32.28 74.26 -29.77
CA GLU A 20 33.45 74.57 -30.60
C GLU A 20 33.28 74.09 -32.04
N GLU A 21 32.89 72.83 -32.23
CA GLU A 21 32.61 72.23 -33.54
C GLU A 21 31.48 72.99 -34.25
N TRP A 22 30.43 73.34 -33.51
CA TRP A 22 29.34 74.16 -34.02
C TRP A 22 29.80 75.57 -34.39
N SER A 23 30.69 76.18 -33.61
CA SER A 23 31.23 77.51 -33.91
C SER A 23 32.10 77.49 -35.16
N SER A 24 32.93 76.45 -35.34
CA SER A 24 33.73 76.25 -36.57
C SER A 24 32.79 76.06 -37.78
N PHE A 25 31.82 75.15 -37.68
CA PHE A 25 30.81 74.94 -38.73
C PHE A 25 30.03 76.23 -39.06
N LYS A 26 29.64 76.99 -38.04
CA LYS A 26 28.94 78.27 -38.19
C LYS A 26 29.78 79.32 -38.89
N SER A 27 31.08 79.42 -38.58
CA SER A 27 32.01 80.32 -39.27
C SER A 27 32.08 79.96 -40.75
N MET A 28 32.19 78.67 -41.08
CA MET A 28 32.20 78.19 -42.47
C MET A 28 30.90 78.50 -43.21
N LEU A 29 29.74 78.45 -42.54
CA LEU A 29 28.46 78.88 -43.11
C LEU A 29 28.44 80.38 -43.41
N GLN A 30 29.01 81.21 -42.54
CA GLN A 30 28.99 82.67 -42.69
C GLN A 30 29.93 83.19 -43.79
N ASP A 31 31.10 82.56 -43.96
CA ASP A 31 32.06 82.89 -45.02
C ASP A 31 31.51 82.62 -46.44
N SER A 32 30.41 81.84 -46.56
CA SER A 32 29.72 81.57 -47.82
C SER A 32 28.71 82.64 -48.25
N SER A 33 28.42 83.64 -47.41
CA SER A 33 27.31 84.61 -47.58
C SER A 33 27.59 85.80 -48.50
N GLY A 34 28.77 85.87 -49.12
CA GLY A 34 29.15 86.96 -50.04
C GLY A 34 28.60 86.85 -51.48
N ASP A 35 27.96 85.74 -51.84
CA ASP A 35 27.35 85.48 -53.15
C ASP A 35 25.81 85.65 -53.06
N GLU A 36 25.17 86.40 -53.98
CA GLU A 36 23.72 86.72 -53.96
C GLU A 36 22.79 85.49 -53.93
N ARG A 37 23.35 84.28 -54.06
CA ARG A 37 22.68 82.98 -54.05
C ARG A 37 22.69 82.24 -52.70
N HIS A 38 23.29 82.82 -51.66
CA HIS A 38 23.43 82.21 -50.33
C HIS A 38 22.94 83.17 -49.22
N GLN A 39 21.92 82.77 -48.46
CA GLN A 39 21.44 83.54 -47.30
C GLN A 39 21.42 82.65 -46.06
N VAL A 40 22.04 83.12 -44.98
CA VAL A 40 22.12 82.40 -43.70
C VAL A 40 21.52 83.27 -42.60
N THR A 41 20.57 82.74 -41.84
CA THR A 41 19.99 83.43 -40.69
C THR A 41 20.02 82.54 -39.45
N PHE A 42 20.44 83.12 -38.32
CA PHE A 42 20.53 82.42 -37.05
C PHE A 42 19.44 82.93 -36.11
N SER A 43 18.79 82.00 -35.42
CA SER A 43 17.76 82.25 -34.43
C SER A 43 17.92 81.30 -33.25
N SER A 44 17.31 81.64 -32.11
CA SER A 44 17.24 80.76 -30.94
C SER A 44 15.80 80.38 -30.67
N LEU A 45 15.55 79.08 -30.47
CA LEU A 45 14.27 78.52 -30.06
C LEU A 45 14.44 77.89 -28.68
N GLY A 46 14.25 78.70 -27.62
CA GLY A 46 14.56 78.29 -26.25
C GLY A 46 16.06 78.06 -26.06
N SER A 47 16.46 76.85 -25.65
CA SER A 47 17.87 76.44 -25.52
C SER A 47 18.48 75.88 -26.81
N ILE A 48 17.70 75.76 -27.89
CA ILE A 48 18.12 75.18 -29.18
C ILE A 48 18.51 76.31 -30.13
N GLN A 49 19.67 76.20 -30.77
CA GLN A 49 20.04 77.13 -31.84
C GLN A 49 19.52 76.61 -33.18
N VAL A 50 18.90 77.49 -33.96
CA VAL A 50 18.34 77.15 -35.28
C VAL A 50 18.99 78.05 -36.33
N CYS A 51 19.58 77.43 -37.34
CA CYS A 51 20.14 78.10 -38.50
C CYS A 51 19.27 77.80 -39.73
N ASN A 52 18.70 78.83 -40.35
CA ASN A 52 18.00 78.71 -41.62
C ASN A 52 18.99 79.07 -42.74
N LEU A 53 19.25 78.11 -43.61
CA LEU A 53 20.18 78.21 -44.71
C LEU A 53 19.41 78.16 -46.04
N ALA A 54 19.56 79.21 -46.85
CA ALA A 54 19.01 79.28 -48.20
C ALA A 54 20.14 79.21 -49.24
N VAL A 55 20.16 78.14 -50.05
CA VAL A 55 21.22 77.92 -51.06
C VAL A 55 20.60 77.53 -52.38
N ARG A 56 20.81 78.35 -53.43
CA ARG A 56 20.27 78.12 -54.79
C ARG A 56 18.75 77.83 -54.81
N GLY A 57 17.99 78.54 -53.98
CA GLY A 57 16.52 78.41 -53.89
C GLY A 57 15.99 77.33 -52.94
N ARG A 58 16.87 76.53 -52.31
CA ARG A 58 16.52 75.51 -51.30
C ARG A 58 16.55 76.08 -49.90
N LEU A 59 15.68 75.61 -49.01
CA LEU A 59 15.59 76.02 -47.61
C LEU A 59 15.93 74.85 -46.69
N ILE A 60 16.97 75.01 -45.86
CA ILE A 60 17.39 74.02 -44.86
C ILE A 60 17.31 74.62 -43.47
N ASP A 61 16.69 73.88 -42.56
CA ASP A 61 16.69 74.14 -41.13
C ASP A 61 17.69 73.25 -40.42
N ILE A 62 18.68 73.88 -39.83
CA ILE A 62 19.71 73.19 -39.06
C ILE A 62 19.43 73.45 -37.57
N HIS A 63 19.00 72.42 -36.86
CA HIS A 63 18.75 72.44 -35.42
C HIS A 63 19.98 71.89 -34.70
N TYR A 64 20.55 72.68 -33.80
CA TYR A 64 21.77 72.32 -33.10
C TYR A 64 21.52 71.85 -31.67
N ALA A 65 22.03 70.65 -31.37
CA ALA A 65 22.09 70.10 -30.01
C ALA A 65 23.50 70.32 -29.43
N ASP A 66 23.62 71.16 -28.40
CA ASP A 66 24.88 71.34 -27.67
C ASP A 66 25.19 70.12 -26.80
N LEU A 67 26.21 69.37 -27.20
CA LEU A 67 26.68 68.16 -26.52
C LEU A 67 28.01 68.44 -25.83
N LYS A 68 27.96 68.96 -24.59
CA LYS A 68 29.14 69.18 -23.76
C LYS A 68 29.87 67.88 -23.45
N GLU A 69 31.19 67.94 -23.34
CA GLU A 69 32.05 66.77 -23.16
C GLU A 69 31.77 66.01 -21.85
N ASP A 70 31.42 66.74 -20.79
CA ASP A 70 31.14 66.22 -19.45
C ASP A 70 29.69 65.75 -19.25
N MET A 71 28.83 65.82 -20.28
CA MET A 71 27.43 65.45 -20.15
C MET A 71 27.24 63.94 -19.89
N ALA A 72 26.37 63.62 -18.92
CA ALA A 72 25.88 62.27 -18.69
C ALA A 72 25.01 61.78 -19.86
N GLN A 73 24.83 60.46 -19.98
CA GLN A 73 24.09 59.83 -21.08
C GLN A 73 22.65 60.36 -21.19
N GLU A 74 21.97 60.50 -20.06
CA GLU A 74 20.62 61.09 -19.97
C GLU A 74 20.57 62.58 -20.38
N GLY A 75 21.69 63.30 -20.22
CA GLY A 75 21.81 64.70 -20.66
C GLY A 75 21.90 64.78 -22.17
N VAL A 76 22.74 63.94 -22.79
CA VAL A 76 22.90 63.86 -24.25
C VAL A 76 21.60 63.40 -24.91
N SER A 77 20.94 62.36 -24.37
CA SER A 77 19.62 61.90 -24.82
C SER A 77 18.58 63.02 -24.81
N ARG A 78 18.48 63.78 -23.69
CA ARG A 78 17.55 64.91 -23.60
C ARG A 78 17.84 66.02 -24.61
N ALA A 79 19.10 66.33 -24.88
CA ALA A 79 19.48 67.36 -25.85
C ALA A 79 19.09 66.98 -27.28
N ILE A 80 19.41 65.74 -27.69
CA ILE A 80 19.09 65.23 -29.05
C ILE A 80 17.56 65.12 -29.21
N ASN A 81 16.86 64.56 -28.22
CA ASN A 81 15.40 64.45 -28.25
C ASN A 81 14.70 65.82 -28.24
N GLY A 82 15.23 66.78 -27.48
CA GLY A 82 14.73 68.17 -27.50
C GLY A 82 14.84 68.80 -28.89
N CYS A 83 15.98 68.62 -29.55
CA CYS A 83 16.19 69.10 -30.93
C CYS A 83 15.25 68.41 -31.92
N PHE A 84 15.15 67.08 -31.85
CA PHE A 84 14.25 66.32 -32.71
C PHE A 84 12.79 66.77 -32.57
N LYS A 85 12.29 66.92 -31.34
CA LYS A 85 10.91 67.38 -31.07
C LYS A 85 10.63 68.81 -31.53
N SER A 86 11.65 69.64 -31.65
CA SER A 86 11.51 70.99 -32.20
C SER A 86 11.34 71.02 -33.73
N CYS A 87 11.59 69.89 -34.41
CA CYS A 87 11.49 69.76 -35.86
C CYS A 87 10.07 69.31 -36.26
N THR A 88 9.23 70.24 -36.74
CA THR A 88 7.87 69.91 -37.17
C THR A 88 7.88 69.12 -38.48
N GLY A 89 7.51 67.83 -38.43
CA GLY A 89 7.46 66.96 -39.61
C GLY A 89 8.59 65.92 -39.68
N GLY A 90 9.47 65.87 -38.68
CA GLY A 90 10.62 64.99 -38.64
C GLY A 90 11.87 65.64 -39.24
N ILE A 91 12.93 64.84 -39.39
CA ILE A 91 14.22 65.30 -39.90
C ILE A 91 14.64 64.45 -41.09
N ILE A 92 15.38 65.02 -42.02
CA ILE A 92 15.91 64.26 -43.16
C ILE A 92 17.19 63.55 -42.77
N SER A 93 18.01 64.20 -41.95
CA SER A 93 19.24 63.60 -41.45
C SER A 93 19.65 64.07 -40.06
N PHE A 94 20.31 63.16 -39.34
CA PHE A 94 21.19 63.48 -38.24
C PHE A 94 22.57 63.79 -38.81
N LEU A 95 23.22 64.81 -38.28
CA LEU A 95 24.55 65.25 -38.67
C LEU A 95 25.50 65.06 -37.50
N LEU A 96 26.50 64.20 -37.67
CA LEU A 96 27.60 64.04 -36.71
C LEU A 96 28.81 64.83 -37.22
N LEU A 97 29.23 65.85 -36.47
CA LEU A 97 30.44 66.59 -36.77
C LEU A 97 31.65 65.90 -36.11
N ILE A 98 32.69 65.63 -36.90
CA ILE A 98 33.96 65.07 -36.42
C ILE A 98 35.12 65.98 -36.83
N ARG A 99 36.20 66.00 -36.07
CA ARG A 99 37.40 66.80 -36.39
C ARG A 99 38.48 65.94 -37.02
N GLY A 100 39.01 66.37 -38.17
CA GLY A 100 40.19 65.78 -38.80
C GLY A 100 40.10 64.28 -39.15
N GLY A 101 38.88 63.74 -39.33
CA GLY A 101 38.70 62.32 -39.67
C GLY A 101 38.91 61.33 -38.52
N TYR A 102 38.98 61.78 -37.27
CA TYR A 102 39.12 60.90 -36.10
C TYR A 102 37.75 60.57 -35.47
N TYR A 103 37.47 59.29 -35.26
CA TYR A 103 36.27 58.79 -34.58
C TYR A 103 36.58 58.43 -33.11
N ALA A 104 36.61 59.46 -32.26
CA ALA A 104 36.99 59.30 -30.87
C ALA A 104 35.87 58.64 -30.03
N LYS A 105 36.21 58.31 -28.79
CA LYS A 105 35.30 57.65 -27.83
C LYS A 105 34.02 58.45 -27.60
N ARG A 106 34.09 59.78 -27.75
CA ARG A 106 32.95 60.68 -27.59
C ARG A 106 31.94 60.48 -28.71
N GLU A 107 32.37 60.48 -29.97
CA GLU A 107 31.50 60.27 -31.13
C GLU A 107 30.87 58.88 -31.08
N ARG A 108 31.64 57.84 -30.69
CA ARG A 108 31.12 56.48 -30.44
C ARG A 108 29.96 56.49 -29.43
N ARG A 109 30.15 57.18 -28.32
CA ARG A 109 29.12 57.32 -27.28
C ARG A 109 27.87 58.05 -27.80
N ILE A 110 28.04 59.07 -28.65
CA ILE A 110 26.90 59.79 -29.26
C ILE A 110 26.10 58.84 -30.17
N ILE A 111 26.79 58.01 -30.96
CA ILE A 111 26.17 57.00 -31.81
C ILE A 111 25.40 55.94 -31.02
N GLU A 112 25.99 55.41 -29.94
CA GLU A 112 25.32 54.45 -29.06
C GLU A 112 24.03 55.04 -28.47
N ILE A 113 24.06 56.32 -28.07
CA ILE A 113 22.89 57.03 -27.52
C ILE A 113 21.84 57.26 -28.61
N LEU A 114 22.28 57.64 -29.82
CA LEU A 114 21.39 57.81 -30.96
C LEU A 114 20.64 56.50 -31.25
N GLN A 115 21.34 55.37 -31.29
CA GLN A 115 20.72 54.06 -31.52
C GLN A 115 19.82 53.62 -30.35
N ALA A 116 20.19 53.95 -29.11
CA ALA A 116 19.38 53.61 -27.94
C ALA A 116 18.05 54.38 -27.91
N GLU A 117 18.07 55.67 -28.28
CA GLU A 117 16.89 56.55 -28.21
C GLU A 117 16.01 56.48 -29.45
N PHE A 118 16.64 56.40 -30.63
CA PHE A 118 16.01 56.48 -31.95
C PHE A 118 16.04 55.14 -32.69
N GLY A 119 16.48 54.08 -32.02
CA GLY A 119 16.61 52.76 -32.63
C GLY A 119 17.77 52.65 -33.62
N PRO A 120 18.13 51.41 -34.02
CA PRO A 120 19.25 51.17 -34.95
C PRO A 120 19.02 51.81 -36.33
N GLU A 121 17.75 52.00 -36.70
CA GLU A 121 17.32 52.64 -37.95
C GLU A 121 17.75 54.10 -38.06
N ALA A 122 18.06 54.78 -36.95
CA ALA A 122 18.56 56.16 -36.96
C ALA A 122 19.86 56.32 -37.74
N LEU A 123 20.70 55.27 -37.82
CA LEU A 123 21.91 55.28 -38.63
C LEU A 123 21.63 55.36 -40.13
N ARG A 124 20.43 54.95 -40.58
CA ARG A 124 19.97 55.14 -41.96
C ARG A 124 19.72 56.61 -42.32
N TYR A 125 19.68 57.49 -41.32
CA TYR A 125 19.49 58.92 -41.52
C TYR A 125 20.72 59.70 -41.06
N LEU A 126 21.81 59.04 -40.70
CA LEU A 126 23.02 59.69 -40.23
C LEU A 126 23.97 60.06 -41.39
N VAL A 127 24.42 61.31 -41.40
CA VAL A 127 25.50 61.82 -42.25
C VAL A 127 26.67 62.22 -41.36
N ILE A 128 27.86 61.72 -41.69
CA ILE A 128 29.08 62.06 -40.98
C ILE A 128 29.77 63.21 -41.72
N LEU A 129 30.13 64.25 -40.99
CA LEU A 129 30.75 65.45 -41.54
C LEU A 129 32.08 65.73 -40.83
N SER A 130 33.16 65.66 -41.59
CA SER A 130 34.51 65.96 -41.10
C SER A 130 34.85 67.43 -41.34
N LEU A 131 35.09 68.17 -40.27
CA LEU A 131 35.59 69.54 -40.29
C LEU A 131 37.12 69.56 -40.26
N GLU A 132 37.75 70.19 -41.24
CA GLU A 132 39.21 70.35 -41.32
C GLU A 132 39.62 71.80 -41.08
N ASP A 133 40.18 72.07 -39.90
CA ASP A 133 40.93 73.29 -39.60
C ASP A 133 42.42 72.90 -39.43
N GLY A 134 43.13 72.59 -40.52
CA GLY A 134 44.57 72.26 -40.50
C GLY A 134 44.92 70.83 -40.91
N GLU A 135 46.03 70.27 -40.38
CA GLU A 135 46.65 69.02 -40.85
C GLU A 135 45.64 67.87 -41.01
N VAL A 136 45.55 67.38 -42.24
CA VAL A 136 44.65 66.31 -42.66
C VAL A 136 45.26 64.96 -42.29
N ALA A 137 44.51 64.10 -41.62
CA ALA A 137 44.93 62.71 -41.44
C ALA A 137 44.97 62.00 -42.81
N ASP A 138 46.11 61.44 -43.20
CA ASP A 138 46.29 60.74 -44.48
C ASP A 138 45.37 59.51 -44.64
N THR A 139 44.84 58.97 -43.53
CA THR A 139 43.96 57.78 -43.50
C THR A 139 42.85 57.92 -42.44
N LEU A 140 41.66 57.39 -42.75
CA LEU A 140 40.53 57.31 -41.80
C LEU A 140 40.73 56.11 -40.86
N ASP A 141 40.34 56.24 -39.59
CA ASP A 141 40.32 55.13 -38.62
C ASP A 141 39.40 53.98 -39.09
N ASP A 142 39.80 52.72 -38.91
CA ASP A 142 39.01 51.52 -39.23
C ASP A 142 37.61 51.58 -38.59
N SER A 143 37.53 52.09 -37.36
CA SER A 143 36.25 52.24 -36.65
C SER A 143 35.34 53.29 -37.30
N LEU A 144 35.94 54.33 -37.93
CA LEU A 144 35.19 55.32 -38.70
C LEU A 144 34.73 54.74 -40.02
N LEU A 145 35.59 53.96 -40.71
CA LEU A 145 35.23 53.27 -41.96
C LEU A 145 34.04 52.31 -41.76
N GLU A 146 34.02 51.56 -40.66
CA GLU A 146 32.89 50.68 -40.30
C GLU A 146 31.59 51.46 -40.09
N LEU A 147 31.65 52.62 -39.40
CA LEU A 147 30.48 53.48 -39.23
C LEU A 147 30.02 54.06 -40.57
N ILE A 148 30.95 54.53 -41.42
CA ILE A 148 30.65 55.04 -42.77
C ILE A 148 29.95 53.96 -43.59
N HIS A 149 30.43 52.72 -43.56
CA HIS A 149 29.78 51.59 -44.23
C HIS A 149 28.38 51.33 -43.67
N THR A 150 28.21 51.38 -42.35
CA THR A 150 26.89 51.24 -41.70
C THR A 150 25.93 52.36 -42.09
N CYS A 151 26.47 53.52 -42.45
CA CYS A 151 25.72 54.69 -42.95
C CYS A 151 25.64 54.72 -44.48
N ASP A 152 25.82 53.59 -45.19
CA ASP A 152 25.77 53.50 -46.65
C ASP A 152 26.70 54.49 -47.39
N GLY A 153 27.86 54.78 -46.81
CA GLY A 153 28.84 55.69 -47.42
C GLY A 153 28.55 57.18 -47.23
N ARG A 154 27.57 57.57 -46.40
CA ARG A 154 27.22 58.98 -46.12
C ARG A 154 28.27 59.71 -45.29
N TYR A 155 29.38 60.06 -45.93
CA TYR A 155 30.49 60.81 -45.35
C TYR A 155 30.87 62.00 -46.23
N CYS A 156 30.92 63.19 -45.64
CA CYS A 156 31.34 64.42 -46.30
C CYS A 156 32.56 65.02 -45.58
N ARG A 157 33.50 65.54 -46.36
CA ARG A 157 34.69 66.24 -45.86
C ARG A 157 34.62 67.71 -46.26
N LEU A 158 34.74 68.61 -45.30
CA LEU A 158 34.73 70.06 -45.52
C LEU A 158 36.14 70.63 -45.30
N THR A 159 36.77 71.08 -46.39
CA THR A 159 38.12 71.68 -46.38
C THR A 159 38.05 73.21 -46.56
N SER A 160 39.14 73.95 -46.39
CA SER A 160 39.14 75.43 -46.38
C SER A 160 39.02 76.14 -47.75
N SER A 161 38.79 75.44 -48.88
CA SER A 161 38.63 76.03 -50.23
C SER A 161 37.29 76.77 -50.45
N SER A 162 36.80 77.00 -51.67
CA SER A 162 35.58 77.83 -51.94
C SER A 162 34.35 77.38 -51.14
N ALA A 163 33.73 78.31 -50.39
CA ALA A 163 32.60 78.02 -49.50
C ALA A 163 31.31 77.57 -50.22
N ALA A 164 31.16 77.92 -51.50
CA ALA A 164 30.02 77.51 -52.33
C ALA A 164 30.09 76.03 -52.74
N ASP A 165 31.29 75.50 -52.97
CA ASP A 165 31.49 74.09 -53.38
C ASP A 165 31.36 73.14 -52.18
N LYS A 166 31.75 73.60 -50.99
CA LYS A 166 31.60 72.89 -49.70
C LYS A 166 30.15 72.55 -49.37
N MET A 167 29.26 73.52 -49.56
CA MET A 167 27.84 73.34 -49.27
C MET A 167 27.15 72.47 -50.31
N HIS A 168 27.64 72.51 -51.56
CA HIS A 168 27.09 71.70 -52.63
C HIS A 168 27.22 70.20 -52.36
N ALA A 169 28.36 69.74 -51.82
CA ALA A 169 28.59 68.33 -51.51
C ALA A 169 27.68 67.80 -50.40
N LEU A 170 27.46 68.57 -49.33
CA LEU A 170 26.51 68.19 -48.27
C LEU A 170 25.08 68.12 -48.82
N LEU A 171 24.70 69.09 -49.64
CA LEU A 171 23.40 69.14 -50.29
C LEU A 171 23.17 67.94 -51.22
N GLU A 172 24.18 67.53 -51.98
CA GLU A 172 24.11 66.36 -52.86
C GLU A 172 23.90 65.05 -52.08
N VAL A 173 24.57 64.88 -50.93
CA VAL A 173 24.36 63.70 -50.07
C VAL A 173 22.95 63.69 -49.49
N ILE A 174 22.44 64.83 -49.05
CA ILE A 174 21.06 64.96 -48.56
C ILE A 174 20.05 64.70 -49.70
N ASP A 175 20.30 65.23 -50.90
CA ASP A 175 19.44 64.99 -52.06
C ASP A 175 19.45 63.51 -52.47
N HIS A 176 20.60 62.84 -52.40
CA HIS A 176 20.69 61.41 -52.68
C HIS A 176 19.89 60.59 -51.66
N MET A 177 19.92 60.98 -50.38
CA MET A 177 19.05 60.38 -49.36
C MET A 177 17.56 60.60 -49.65
N LEU A 178 17.20 61.72 -50.27
CA LEU A 178 15.82 62.04 -50.65
C LEU A 178 15.36 61.38 -51.96
N ALA A 179 16.28 61.08 -52.88
CA ALA A 179 15.98 60.45 -54.16
C ALA A 179 15.80 58.91 -54.06
N GLY A 180 16.19 58.31 -52.93
CA GLY A 180 15.97 56.90 -52.64
C GLY A 180 14.48 56.55 -52.44
N ASP A 181 14.16 55.26 -52.61
CA ASP A 181 12.83 54.68 -52.86
C ASP A 181 11.81 54.74 -51.69
N GLY A 182 11.74 55.87 -50.97
CA GLY A 182 10.76 56.07 -49.89
C GLY A 182 11.11 57.18 -48.89
N ALA A 183 11.75 58.28 -49.32
CA ALA A 183 12.28 59.31 -48.44
C ALA A 183 11.23 60.18 -47.73
N THR A 184 10.48 59.58 -46.80
CA THR A 184 10.01 60.31 -45.63
C THR A 184 11.20 60.40 -44.67
N GLY A 185 11.52 61.59 -44.17
CA GLY A 185 12.56 61.75 -43.16
C GLY A 185 12.32 60.85 -41.92
N TYR A 186 13.29 60.81 -41.03
CA TYR A 186 13.09 60.22 -39.71
C TYR A 186 12.00 61.00 -38.96
N THR A 187 10.82 60.39 -38.79
CA THR A 187 9.64 61.03 -38.19
C THR A 187 9.34 60.48 -36.79
N GLU A 188 8.44 61.14 -36.06
CA GLU A 188 7.91 60.63 -34.79
C GLU A 188 7.25 59.24 -34.96
N ALA A 189 6.64 58.97 -36.12
CA ALA A 189 6.09 57.65 -36.42
C ALA A 189 7.19 56.60 -36.58
N THR A 190 8.30 56.94 -37.23
CA THR A 190 9.50 56.08 -37.34
C THR A 190 10.09 55.78 -35.96
N LEU A 191 10.16 56.78 -35.08
CA LEU A 191 10.60 56.63 -33.70
C LEU A 191 9.67 55.72 -32.87
N ALA A 192 8.36 55.91 -32.98
CA ALA A 192 7.38 55.09 -32.29
C ALA A 192 7.45 53.62 -32.76
N GLU A 193 7.64 53.39 -34.06
CA GLU A 193 7.85 52.05 -34.64
C GLU A 193 9.12 51.40 -34.11
N ALA A 194 10.25 52.13 -34.08
CA ALA A 194 11.51 51.63 -33.57
C ALA A 194 11.40 51.21 -32.08
N ARG A 195 10.73 52.03 -31.26
CA ARG A 195 10.47 51.71 -29.84
C ARG A 195 9.55 50.50 -29.67
N ARG A 196 8.53 50.36 -30.52
CA ARG A 196 7.63 49.20 -30.51
C ARG A 196 8.39 47.90 -30.80
N ARG A 197 9.24 47.89 -31.82
CA ARG A 197 10.06 46.71 -32.16
C ARG A 197 10.97 46.26 -31.02
N VAL A 198 11.61 47.19 -30.32
CA VAL A 198 12.43 46.86 -29.14
C VAL A 198 11.59 46.24 -28.01
N ALA A 199 10.39 46.77 -27.78
CA ALA A 199 9.46 46.21 -26.81
C ALA A 199 8.96 44.82 -27.22
N ASP A 200 8.63 44.62 -28.49
CA ASP A 200 8.19 43.35 -29.06
C ASP A 200 9.28 42.29 -28.97
N ASP A 201 10.53 42.62 -29.29
CA ASP A 201 11.69 41.72 -29.16
C ASP A 201 11.94 41.32 -27.70
N SER A 202 11.80 42.26 -26.77
CA SER A 202 11.92 41.99 -25.33
C SER A 202 10.79 41.07 -24.85
N ALA A 203 9.56 41.32 -25.29
CA ALA A 203 8.41 40.47 -24.99
C ALA A 203 8.56 39.07 -25.58
N MET A 204 9.05 38.95 -26.82
CA MET A 204 9.28 37.68 -27.49
C MET A 204 10.37 36.86 -26.80
N LYS A 205 11.48 37.48 -26.37
CA LYS A 205 12.51 36.81 -25.54
C LYS A 205 11.95 36.33 -24.21
N MET A 206 11.13 37.13 -23.54
CA MET A 206 10.47 36.71 -22.29
C MET A 206 9.52 35.53 -22.52
N LEU A 207 8.74 35.57 -23.60
CA LEU A 207 7.83 34.49 -23.96
C LEU A 207 8.58 33.20 -24.27
N GLN A 208 9.65 33.26 -25.07
CA GLN A 208 10.52 32.11 -25.35
C GLN A 208 11.06 31.48 -24.08
N ARG A 209 11.54 32.29 -23.13
CA ARG A 209 12.00 31.81 -21.82
C ARG A 209 10.87 31.11 -21.05
N LYS A 210 9.66 31.69 -21.02
CA LYS A 210 8.51 31.08 -20.34
C LYS A 210 8.07 29.77 -20.98
N VAL A 211 8.12 29.67 -22.31
CA VAL A 211 7.82 28.43 -23.04
C VAL A 211 8.84 27.36 -22.67
N GLN A 212 10.13 27.69 -22.68
CA GLN A 212 11.19 26.76 -22.29
C GLN A 212 11.04 26.28 -20.82
N GLU A 213 10.76 27.21 -19.90
CA GLU A 213 10.48 26.85 -18.50
C GLU A 213 9.22 25.97 -18.35
N ALA A 214 8.21 26.15 -19.20
CA ALA A 214 7.01 25.33 -19.21
C ALA A 214 7.30 23.91 -19.76
N GLU A 215 8.04 23.80 -20.86
CA GLU A 215 8.46 22.52 -21.43
C GLU A 215 9.32 21.70 -20.46
N GLU A 216 10.24 22.35 -19.73
CA GLU A 216 11.04 21.68 -18.70
C GLU A 216 10.18 21.16 -17.54
N ARG A 217 9.17 21.93 -17.12
CA ARG A 217 8.21 21.49 -16.09
C ARG A 217 7.34 20.34 -16.57
N GLU A 218 6.90 20.35 -17.82
CA GLU A 218 6.12 19.26 -18.42
C GLU A 218 6.93 17.97 -18.44
N ARG A 219 8.18 18.01 -18.93
CA ARG A 219 9.08 16.84 -18.91
C ARG A 219 9.34 16.30 -17.51
N ALA A 220 9.49 17.19 -16.51
CA ALA A 220 9.65 16.77 -15.13
C ALA A 220 8.39 16.08 -14.57
N LEU A 221 7.20 16.55 -14.96
CA LEU A 221 5.94 15.93 -14.58
C LEU A 221 5.77 14.56 -15.22
N GLU A 222 6.09 14.42 -16.52
CA GLU A 222 6.06 13.14 -17.24
C GLU A 222 6.99 12.11 -16.59
N GLN A 223 8.20 12.51 -16.20
CA GLN A 223 9.13 11.62 -15.48
C GLN A 223 8.58 11.19 -14.12
N LEU A 224 7.93 12.09 -13.38
CA LEU A 224 7.30 11.77 -12.10
C LEU A 224 6.16 10.75 -12.28
N VAL A 225 5.33 10.92 -13.32
CA VAL A 225 4.24 10.00 -13.64
C VAL A 225 4.81 8.62 -13.98
N LEU A 226 5.82 8.55 -14.85
CA LEU A 226 6.48 7.28 -15.20
C LEU A 226 7.05 6.57 -13.97
N GLN A 227 7.72 7.31 -13.08
CA GLN A 227 8.23 6.76 -11.81
C GLN A 227 7.12 6.24 -10.90
N GLN A 228 5.96 6.90 -10.84
CA GLN A 228 4.82 6.42 -10.08
C GLN A 228 4.22 5.14 -10.68
N GLU A 229 4.11 5.06 -12.01
CA GLU A 229 3.62 3.87 -12.71
C GLU A 229 4.57 2.67 -12.51
N GLU A 230 5.88 2.88 -12.63
CA GLU A 230 6.87 1.84 -12.35
C GLU A 230 6.81 1.37 -10.89
N ARG A 231 6.64 2.29 -9.94
CA ARG A 231 6.50 1.94 -8.52
C ARG A 231 5.26 1.08 -8.29
N ARG A 232 4.12 1.47 -8.85
CA ARG A 232 2.87 0.70 -8.76
C ARG A 232 3.00 -0.68 -9.41
N ALA A 233 3.71 -0.78 -10.53
CA ALA A 233 3.98 -2.07 -11.19
C ALA A 233 4.82 -2.99 -10.29
N ARG A 234 5.88 -2.45 -9.66
CA ARG A 234 6.72 -3.21 -8.70
C ARG A 234 5.93 -3.68 -7.49
N GLU A 235 5.14 -2.79 -6.87
CA GLU A 235 4.28 -3.15 -5.73
C GLU A 235 3.29 -4.25 -6.10
N MET A 236 2.68 -4.19 -7.29
CA MET A 236 1.77 -5.22 -7.79
C MET A 236 2.46 -6.56 -8.04
N ASP A 237 3.69 -6.55 -8.54
CA ASP A 237 4.45 -7.79 -8.80
C ASP A 237 4.98 -8.41 -7.50
N GLU A 238 5.37 -7.60 -6.51
CA GLU A 238 5.69 -8.06 -5.15
C GLU A 238 4.48 -8.73 -4.50
N LEU A 239 3.30 -8.10 -4.54
CA LEU A 239 2.08 -8.64 -3.95
C LEU A 239 1.61 -9.93 -4.64
N LYS A 240 1.79 -10.03 -5.97
CA LYS A 240 1.57 -11.29 -6.70
C LYS A 240 2.55 -12.39 -6.28
N ALA A 241 3.81 -12.05 -6.05
CA ALA A 241 4.82 -13.01 -5.59
C ALA A 241 4.52 -13.53 -4.19
N GLU A 242 4.11 -12.65 -3.27
CA GLU A 242 3.66 -13.03 -1.92
C GLU A 242 2.46 -13.99 -1.97
N HIS A 243 1.40 -13.63 -2.72
CA HIS A 243 0.25 -14.53 -2.90
C HIS A 243 0.62 -15.86 -3.56
N ALA A 244 1.59 -15.87 -4.47
CA ALA A 244 2.07 -17.10 -5.09
C ALA A 244 2.85 -17.98 -4.09
N GLU A 245 3.66 -17.38 -3.22
CA GLU A 245 4.37 -18.09 -2.15
C GLU A 245 3.40 -18.67 -1.11
N GLU A 246 2.39 -17.90 -0.71
CA GLU A 246 1.35 -18.35 0.22
C GLU A 246 0.59 -19.55 -0.34
N ARG A 247 0.11 -19.48 -1.59
CA ARG A 247 -0.54 -20.63 -2.26
C ARG A 247 0.38 -21.85 -2.34
N ARG A 248 1.69 -21.66 -2.51
CA ARG A 248 2.66 -22.76 -2.52
C ARG A 248 2.82 -23.40 -1.14
N LYS A 249 2.81 -22.60 -0.07
CA LYS A 249 2.83 -23.10 1.32
C LYS A 249 1.56 -23.88 1.65
N GLU A 250 0.39 -23.35 1.31
CA GLU A 250 -0.89 -24.03 1.50
C GLU A 250 -0.96 -25.35 0.73
N ALA A 251 -0.52 -25.36 -0.53
CA ALA A 251 -0.47 -26.58 -1.34
C ALA A 251 0.47 -27.64 -0.73
N ALA A 252 1.66 -27.23 -0.28
CA ALA A 252 2.61 -28.13 0.38
C ALA A 252 2.08 -28.66 1.73
N GLU A 253 1.34 -27.84 2.48
CA GLU A 253 0.70 -28.27 3.72
C GLU A 253 -0.42 -29.28 3.42
N LYS A 254 -1.25 -29.01 2.41
CA LYS A 254 -2.30 -29.92 1.95
C LYS A 254 -1.73 -31.27 1.49
N GLU A 255 -0.66 -31.26 0.67
CA GLU A 255 0.04 -32.49 0.27
C GLU A 255 0.58 -33.27 1.48
N ARG A 256 1.13 -32.59 2.49
CA ARG A 256 1.57 -33.25 3.74
C ARG A 256 0.41 -33.87 4.49
N TYR A 257 -0.74 -33.19 4.58
CA TYR A 257 -1.94 -33.74 5.21
C TYR A 257 -2.47 -34.95 4.44
N GLU A 258 -2.52 -34.87 3.11
CA GLU A 258 -2.96 -35.96 2.25
C GLU A 258 -2.02 -37.17 2.36
N ALA A 259 -0.71 -36.98 2.29
CA ALA A 259 0.28 -38.04 2.49
C ALA A 259 0.17 -38.69 3.88
N LYS A 260 -0.08 -37.88 4.92
CA LYS A 260 -0.30 -38.39 6.28
C LYS A 260 -1.61 -39.19 6.39
N ARG A 261 -2.67 -38.74 5.71
CA ARG A 261 -3.95 -39.45 5.61
C ARG A 261 -3.76 -40.79 4.90
N GLU A 262 -3.10 -40.80 3.75
CA GLU A 262 -2.83 -42.01 2.98
C GLU A 262 -1.97 -43.01 3.76
N SER A 263 -0.91 -42.55 4.43
CA SER A 263 -0.09 -43.40 5.31
C SER A 263 -0.91 -43.98 6.46
N LEU A 264 -1.82 -43.20 7.05
CA LEU A 264 -2.72 -43.68 8.10
C LEU A 264 -3.71 -44.71 7.56
N GLU A 265 -4.29 -44.48 6.39
CA GLU A 265 -5.19 -45.42 5.71
C GLU A 265 -4.49 -46.72 5.33
N GLU A 266 -3.25 -46.65 4.85
CA GLU A 266 -2.41 -47.81 4.55
C GLU A 266 -2.07 -48.58 5.84
N ALA A 267 -1.70 -47.89 6.92
CA ALA A 267 -1.46 -48.52 8.22
C ALA A 267 -2.73 -49.21 8.76
N VAL A 268 -3.90 -48.59 8.61
CA VAL A 268 -5.20 -49.18 8.98
C VAL A 268 -5.52 -50.39 8.11
N ARG A 269 -5.26 -50.33 6.80
CA ARG A 269 -5.47 -51.44 5.86
C ARG A 269 -4.54 -52.61 6.19
N SER A 270 -3.24 -52.35 6.34
CA SER A 270 -2.26 -53.35 6.76
C SER A 270 -2.62 -53.98 8.11
N HIS A 271 -3.09 -53.18 9.08
CA HIS A 271 -3.55 -53.71 10.36
C HIS A 271 -4.85 -54.54 10.22
N ARG A 272 -5.78 -54.13 9.35
CA ARG A 272 -7.00 -54.91 9.03
C ARG A 272 -6.63 -56.24 8.36
N ASP A 273 -5.69 -56.23 7.42
CA ASP A 273 -5.23 -57.43 6.72
C ASP A 273 -4.47 -58.36 7.67
N MET A 274 -3.66 -57.79 8.58
CA MET A 274 -3.02 -58.53 9.67
C MET A 274 -4.04 -59.15 10.63
N LEU A 275 -5.14 -58.43 10.94
CA LEU A 275 -6.25 -58.96 11.74
C LEU A 275 -7.02 -60.03 10.98
N GLN A 276 -7.26 -59.89 9.67
CA GLN A 276 -7.88 -60.92 8.83
C GLN A 276 -6.99 -62.17 8.72
N LEU A 277 -5.67 -62.00 8.62
CA LEU A 277 -4.72 -63.11 8.66
C LEU A 277 -4.68 -63.78 10.04
N HIS A 278 -4.80 -63.01 11.13
CA HIS A 278 -5.00 -63.57 12.47
C HIS A 278 -6.37 -64.26 12.64
N MET A 279 -7.41 -63.81 11.94
CA MET A 279 -8.72 -64.47 11.91
C MET A 279 -8.71 -65.76 11.07
N SER A 280 -7.90 -65.83 10.00
CA SER A 280 -7.75 -67.06 9.21
C SER A 280 -6.77 -68.08 9.83
N ALA A 281 -5.84 -67.63 10.68
CA ALA A 281 -4.88 -68.49 11.37
C ALA A 281 -5.34 -68.98 12.76
N THR A 282 -6.40 -68.42 13.32
CA THR A 282 -7.10 -69.01 14.47
C THR A 282 -8.59 -69.11 14.13
N GLY A 283 -8.93 -70.20 13.44
CA GLY A 283 -10.30 -70.65 13.36
C GLY A 283 -10.82 -70.95 14.78
N ASP A 284 -12.06 -70.51 15.01
CA ASP A 284 -12.90 -70.73 16.19
C ASP A 284 -12.73 -69.72 17.34
N ASP A 285 -13.59 -68.68 17.40
CA ASP A 285 -13.69 -67.87 18.63
C ASP A 285 -14.95 -67.00 18.78
N GLU A 286 -16.11 -67.60 19.08
CA GLU A 286 -17.18 -66.95 19.88
C GLU A 286 -16.76 -66.80 21.37
N THR A 287 -15.47 -66.88 21.65
CA THR A 287 -14.85 -67.28 22.92
C THR A 287 -14.09 -66.10 23.59
N LYS A 288 -13.95 -64.96 22.91
CA LYS A 288 -13.32 -63.72 23.42
C LYS A 288 -14.27 -62.53 23.57
N LYS A 289 -15.59 -62.75 23.67
CA LYS A 289 -16.53 -61.69 24.06
C LYS A 289 -16.71 -61.68 25.58
N ARG A 290 -16.36 -60.58 26.24
CA ARG A 290 -16.50 -60.42 27.70
C ARG A 290 -17.50 -59.32 27.99
N SER A 291 -18.51 -59.61 28.78
CA SER A 291 -19.53 -58.64 29.21
C SER A 291 -19.38 -58.32 30.70
N VAL A 292 -19.48 -57.04 31.03
CA VAL A 292 -19.34 -56.54 32.41
C VAL A 292 -20.49 -55.58 32.69
N ILE A 293 -21.22 -55.81 33.78
CA ILE A 293 -22.33 -54.95 34.19
C ILE A 293 -21.85 -54.05 35.33
N LEU A 294 -22.07 -52.74 35.20
CA LEU A 294 -21.77 -51.75 36.24
C LEU A 294 -23.01 -51.55 37.11
N LEU A 295 -22.87 -51.69 38.42
CA LEU A 295 -23.94 -51.61 39.41
C LEU A 295 -23.56 -50.63 40.52
N GLY A 296 -24.52 -49.89 41.05
CA GLY A 296 -24.26 -48.86 42.08
C GLY A 296 -25.41 -47.86 42.21
N LEU A 297 -25.42 -47.09 43.29
CA LEU A 297 -26.45 -46.06 43.50
C LEU A 297 -26.31 -44.90 42.51
N SER A 298 -27.37 -44.10 42.39
CA SER A 298 -27.35 -42.86 41.63
C SER A 298 -26.29 -41.91 42.20
N GLY A 299 -25.53 -41.30 41.29
CA GLY A 299 -24.40 -40.43 41.65
C GLY A 299 -23.10 -41.16 42.04
N SER A 300 -23.03 -42.50 42.04
CA SER A 300 -21.77 -43.21 42.36
C SER A 300 -20.69 -43.10 41.27
N GLY A 301 -21.00 -42.52 40.11
CA GLY A 301 -20.05 -42.28 39.02
C GLY A 301 -19.97 -43.41 37.98
N LYS A 302 -20.97 -44.30 37.90
CA LYS A 302 -21.03 -45.43 36.93
C LYS A 302 -20.77 -45.01 35.49
N SER A 303 -21.57 -44.08 34.96
CA SER A 303 -21.46 -43.62 33.57
C SER A 303 -20.13 -42.92 33.29
N SER A 304 -19.62 -42.16 34.27
CA SER A 304 -18.31 -41.51 34.18
C SER A 304 -17.16 -42.52 34.15
N ALA A 305 -17.21 -43.56 34.99
CA ALA A 305 -16.25 -44.64 35.00
C ALA A 305 -16.30 -45.44 33.69
N LEU A 306 -17.51 -45.73 33.19
CA LEU A 306 -17.73 -46.41 31.92
C LEU A 306 -17.12 -45.64 30.74
N ASN A 307 -17.38 -44.33 30.64
CA ASN A 307 -16.81 -43.48 29.60
C ASN A 307 -15.28 -43.47 29.65
N LEU A 308 -14.69 -43.40 30.86
CA LEU A 308 -13.23 -43.42 31.01
C LEU A 308 -12.64 -44.79 30.62
N ILE A 309 -13.28 -45.89 31.00
CA ILE A 309 -12.85 -47.24 30.62
C ILE A 309 -12.92 -47.40 29.10
N LEU A 310 -14.01 -46.99 28.46
CA LEU A 310 -14.17 -47.10 27.00
C LEU A 310 -13.13 -46.26 26.24
N GLY A 311 -12.92 -45.01 26.65
CA GLY A 311 -11.96 -44.11 26.00
C GLY A 311 -10.51 -44.57 26.12
N ARG A 312 -10.18 -45.40 27.13
CA ARG A 312 -8.81 -45.89 27.37
C ARG A 312 -8.58 -47.35 27.00
N ALA A 313 -9.63 -48.17 26.90
CA ALA A 313 -9.55 -49.59 26.51
C ALA A 313 -9.12 -49.79 25.04
N CYS A 314 -9.34 -48.80 24.17
CA CYS A 314 -9.08 -48.88 22.73
C CYS A 314 -7.59 -48.85 22.31
N ASN A 315 -6.66 -48.49 23.21
CA ASN A 315 -5.24 -48.22 22.89
C ASN A 315 -5.01 -47.28 21.67
N ARG A 316 -6.06 -46.58 21.21
CA ARG A 316 -6.08 -45.65 20.09
C ARG A 316 -6.50 -44.30 20.64
N TYR A 317 -5.64 -43.31 20.45
CA TYR A 317 -6.00 -41.91 20.62
C TYR A 317 -6.99 -41.54 19.50
N SER A 318 -8.27 -41.56 19.84
CA SER A 318 -9.34 -40.78 19.19
C SER A 318 -10.62 -41.04 19.97
N VAL A 319 -11.02 -40.07 20.78
CA VAL A 319 -12.42 -39.92 21.15
C VAL A 319 -12.95 -38.87 20.20
N ASP A 320 -13.88 -39.27 19.35
CA ASP A 320 -14.67 -38.35 18.53
C ASP A 320 -15.49 -37.45 19.47
N GLU A 321 -15.43 -36.15 19.25
CA GLU A 321 -15.79 -35.09 20.21
C GLU A 321 -17.30 -34.88 20.41
N SER A 322 -18.14 -35.83 20.02
CA SER A 322 -19.59 -35.67 19.97
C SER A 322 -20.35 -36.52 20.99
N SER A 323 -20.13 -36.28 22.30
CA SER A 323 -21.14 -36.58 23.36
C SER A 323 -20.65 -36.17 24.75
N LEU A 324 -20.31 -34.89 24.91
CA LEU A 324 -20.18 -34.26 26.24
C LEU A 324 -21.51 -33.60 26.61
N GLU A 325 -22.56 -34.39 26.83
CA GLU A 325 -23.73 -33.89 27.57
C GLU A 325 -23.49 -34.05 29.08
N ALA A 326 -23.96 -33.06 29.85
CA ALA A 326 -23.91 -33.01 31.31
C ALA A 326 -24.46 -34.32 31.95
N PRO A 327 -24.02 -34.71 33.17
CA PRO A 327 -24.45 -35.95 33.81
C PRO A 327 -25.95 -35.93 34.06
N ARG A 328 -26.71 -36.52 33.12
CA ARG A 328 -28.14 -36.84 33.32
C ARG A 328 -28.22 -38.14 34.13
N PRO A 329 -29.25 -38.31 34.97
CA PRO A 329 -29.51 -39.60 35.60
C PRO A 329 -29.68 -40.68 34.51
N THR A 330 -28.97 -41.81 34.63
CA THR A 330 -29.19 -42.98 33.79
C THR A 330 -30.61 -43.48 34.05
N LEU A 331 -31.50 -43.35 33.06
CA LEU A 331 -32.92 -43.75 33.17
C LEU A 331 -33.20 -45.15 32.58
N ALA A 332 -32.26 -45.72 31.81
CA ALA A 332 -32.39 -47.01 31.15
C ALA A 332 -31.01 -47.70 31.04
N CYS A 333 -30.98 -49.02 30.86
CA CYS A 333 -29.73 -49.74 30.67
C CYS A 333 -29.08 -49.42 29.31
N GLU A 334 -27.78 -49.12 29.32
CA GLU A 334 -27.03 -48.79 28.10
C GLU A 334 -25.91 -49.79 27.85
N ARG A 335 -25.93 -50.41 26.67
CA ARG A 335 -24.87 -51.30 26.19
C ARG A 335 -23.86 -50.51 25.37
N ARG A 336 -22.58 -50.60 25.73
CA ARG A 336 -21.46 -50.08 24.93
C ARG A 336 -20.41 -51.17 24.74
N ALA A 337 -19.90 -51.30 23.53
CA ALA A 337 -18.91 -52.32 23.18
C ALA A 337 -17.64 -51.67 22.63
N VAL A 338 -16.48 -52.19 23.03
CA VAL A 338 -15.17 -51.72 22.59
C VAL A 338 -14.26 -52.91 22.29
N LEU A 339 -13.40 -52.77 21.27
CA LEU A 339 -12.36 -53.74 20.98
C LEU A 339 -11.14 -53.42 21.84
N ALA A 340 -10.79 -54.34 22.75
CA ALA A 340 -9.61 -54.22 23.61
C ALA A 340 -8.60 -55.32 23.27
N ALA A 341 -7.33 -55.13 23.65
CA ALA A 341 -6.29 -56.15 23.46
C ALA A 341 -6.70 -57.47 24.16
N GLY A 342 -7.12 -58.45 23.37
CA GLY A 342 -7.58 -59.76 23.84
C GLY A 342 -9.09 -60.04 23.71
N GLY A 343 -9.89 -59.20 23.06
CA GLY A 343 -11.29 -59.51 22.74
C GLY A 343 -12.27 -58.32 22.70
N GLN A 344 -13.54 -58.60 22.44
CA GLN A 344 -14.61 -57.60 22.54
C GLN A 344 -15.02 -57.44 24.02
N LEU A 345 -14.87 -56.24 24.58
CA LEU A 345 -15.37 -55.87 25.89
C LEU A 345 -16.71 -55.16 25.75
N VAL A 346 -17.76 -55.72 26.38
CA VAL A 346 -19.09 -55.12 26.47
C VAL A 346 -19.28 -54.60 27.88
N LEU A 347 -19.56 -53.31 28.02
CA LEU A 347 -19.93 -52.68 29.27
C LEU A 347 -21.43 -52.33 29.23
N VAL A 348 -22.14 -52.70 30.29
CA VAL A 348 -23.55 -52.34 30.47
C VAL A 348 -23.66 -51.36 31.62
N ASP A 349 -24.01 -50.10 31.32
CA ASP A 349 -24.42 -49.12 32.33
C ASP A 349 -25.81 -49.46 32.83
N THR A 350 -26.05 -49.34 34.12
CA THR A 350 -27.35 -49.63 34.72
C THR A 350 -27.88 -48.44 35.52
N PRO A 351 -29.20 -48.17 35.49
CA PRO A 351 -29.85 -47.36 36.51
C PRO A 351 -29.85 -48.09 37.86
N GLU A 352 -30.40 -47.46 38.90
CA GLU A 352 -30.74 -48.21 40.11
C GLU A 352 -31.82 -49.26 39.79
N LEU A 353 -31.60 -50.50 40.24
CA LEU A 353 -32.49 -51.64 39.96
C LEU A 353 -33.67 -51.73 40.93
N TRP A 354 -33.85 -50.71 41.76
CA TRP A 354 -34.94 -50.58 42.71
C TRP A 354 -35.40 -49.13 42.79
N ASP A 355 -36.65 -48.92 43.16
CA ASP A 355 -37.21 -47.60 43.39
C ASP A 355 -36.83 -47.02 44.77
N LYS A 356 -37.39 -45.84 45.08
CA LYS A 356 -37.14 -45.14 46.36
C LYS A 356 -37.67 -45.89 47.57
N ASP A 357 -38.69 -46.73 47.38
CA ASP A 357 -39.30 -47.56 48.42
C ASP A 357 -38.55 -48.91 48.58
N GLY A 358 -37.56 -49.16 47.70
CA GLY A 358 -36.71 -50.34 47.71
C GLY A 358 -37.33 -51.55 47.03
N ALA A 359 -38.42 -51.38 46.28
CA ALA A 359 -38.97 -52.43 45.44
C ALA A 359 -38.11 -52.61 44.18
N GLU A 360 -37.82 -53.86 43.83
CA GLU A 360 -37.07 -54.21 42.62
C GLU A 360 -37.86 -53.81 41.36
N THR A 361 -37.16 -53.28 40.36
CA THR A 361 -37.71 -53.02 39.02
C THR A 361 -37.33 -54.18 38.08
N PRO A 362 -38.16 -55.23 37.94
CA PRO A 362 -37.79 -56.45 37.22
C PRO A 362 -37.48 -56.20 35.74
N GLU A 363 -38.07 -55.19 35.12
CA GLU A 363 -37.80 -54.78 33.74
C GLU A 363 -36.36 -54.33 33.57
N LEU A 364 -35.83 -53.51 34.49
CA LEU A 364 -34.45 -53.03 34.44
C LEU A 364 -33.44 -54.16 34.69
N VAL A 365 -33.80 -55.14 35.53
CA VAL A 365 -33.00 -56.35 35.74
C VAL A 365 -32.97 -57.20 34.47
N LYS A 366 -34.12 -57.38 33.80
CA LYS A 366 -34.19 -58.08 32.51
C LYS A 366 -33.38 -57.35 31.44
N ASP A 367 -33.47 -56.03 31.37
CA ASP A 367 -32.77 -55.19 30.40
C ASP A 367 -31.25 -55.32 30.54
N CYS A 368 -30.72 -55.22 31.76
CA CYS A 368 -29.27 -55.32 31.97
C CYS A 368 -28.72 -56.70 31.63
N LEU A 369 -29.48 -57.78 31.90
CA LEU A 369 -29.09 -59.15 31.57
C LEU A 369 -29.20 -59.44 30.07
N ALA A 370 -30.27 -58.97 29.42
CA ALA A 370 -30.46 -59.10 27.98
C ALA A 370 -29.34 -58.40 27.19
N LEU A 371 -28.93 -57.21 27.64
CA LEU A 371 -27.82 -56.46 27.04
C LEU A 371 -26.44 -57.10 27.30
N ALA A 372 -26.33 -57.99 28.28
CA ALA A 372 -25.10 -58.70 28.63
C ALA A 372 -24.98 -60.11 28.02
N LEU A 373 -25.94 -60.54 27.17
CA LEU A 373 -25.96 -61.88 26.55
C LEU A 373 -24.62 -62.26 25.87
N PRO A 374 -24.12 -63.51 26.07
CA PRO A 374 -24.79 -64.69 26.65
C PRO A 374 -24.92 -64.69 28.19
N GLY A 375 -24.40 -63.68 28.87
CA GLY A 375 -24.52 -63.47 30.32
C GLY A 375 -23.32 -62.66 30.82
N PRO A 376 -23.44 -61.95 31.95
CA PRO A 376 -22.34 -61.15 32.50
C PRO A 376 -21.16 -62.03 32.91
N HIS A 377 -19.94 -61.66 32.53
CA HIS A 377 -18.72 -62.36 32.95
C HIS A 377 -18.19 -61.83 34.29
N ALA A 378 -18.43 -60.56 34.56
CA ALA A 378 -18.10 -59.91 35.82
C ALA A 378 -19.07 -58.78 36.13
N PHE A 379 -19.08 -58.36 37.39
CA PHE A 379 -19.84 -57.20 37.86
C PHE A 379 -18.90 -56.18 38.48
N LEU A 380 -19.13 -54.89 38.20
CA LEU A 380 -18.42 -53.79 38.83
C LEU A 380 -19.36 -53.09 39.82
N LEU A 381 -19.06 -53.20 41.12
CA LEU A 381 -19.77 -52.48 42.17
C LEU A 381 -19.13 -51.10 42.35
N VAL A 382 -19.79 -50.08 41.81
CA VAL A 382 -19.27 -48.71 41.73
C VAL A 382 -19.67 -47.92 42.96
N LEU A 383 -18.67 -47.50 43.74
CA LEU A 383 -18.80 -46.71 44.96
C LEU A 383 -17.98 -45.42 44.85
N GLN A 384 -18.46 -44.33 45.43
CA GLN A 384 -17.70 -43.07 45.45
C GLN A 384 -16.70 -43.08 46.62
N VAL A 385 -15.44 -42.67 46.39
CA VAL A 385 -14.46 -42.52 47.47
C VAL A 385 -14.94 -41.47 48.48
N GLY A 386 -14.81 -41.76 49.77
CA GLY A 386 -15.16 -40.82 50.84
C GLY A 386 -16.65 -40.79 51.21
N ARG A 387 -17.51 -41.48 50.46
CA ARG A 387 -18.94 -41.60 50.72
C ARG A 387 -19.33 -43.08 50.77
N PHE A 388 -19.73 -43.54 51.96
CA PHE A 388 -20.34 -44.86 52.15
C PHE A 388 -21.62 -44.70 52.98
N THR A 389 -22.75 -44.87 52.32
CA THR A 389 -24.09 -44.61 52.84
C THR A 389 -24.76 -45.90 53.31
N GLN A 390 -25.84 -45.78 54.10
CA GLN A 390 -26.66 -46.94 54.48
C GLN A 390 -27.21 -47.66 53.24
N GLY A 391 -27.60 -46.92 52.20
CA GLY A 391 -28.04 -47.51 50.93
C GLY A 391 -26.96 -48.37 50.27
N GLU A 392 -25.69 -47.96 50.32
CA GLU A 392 -24.56 -48.75 49.82
C GLU A 392 -24.26 -49.96 50.72
N SER A 393 -24.47 -49.84 52.03
CA SER A 393 -24.40 -50.97 52.96
C SER A 393 -25.45 -52.05 52.66
N ASP A 394 -26.66 -51.64 52.29
CA ASP A 394 -27.77 -52.54 51.98
C ASP A 394 -27.71 -53.09 50.54
N MET A 395 -26.99 -52.39 49.65
CA MET A 395 -26.89 -52.68 48.21
C MET A 395 -26.49 -54.14 47.94
N LEU A 396 -25.44 -54.64 48.61
CA LEU A 396 -24.95 -55.99 48.37
C LEU A 396 -26.04 -57.04 48.66
N GLY A 397 -26.78 -56.86 49.75
CA GLY A 397 -27.88 -57.76 50.10
C GLY A 397 -29.02 -57.73 49.08
N ARG A 398 -29.34 -56.56 48.52
CA ARG A 398 -30.34 -56.42 47.45
C ARG A 398 -29.87 -57.08 46.16
N LEU A 399 -28.63 -56.85 45.75
CA LEU A 399 -28.05 -57.48 44.56
C LEU A 399 -27.98 -59.00 44.69
N GLN A 400 -27.70 -59.53 45.88
CA GLN A 400 -27.73 -60.98 46.13
C GLN A 400 -29.14 -61.58 46.02
N LYS A 401 -30.20 -60.81 46.33
CA LYS A 401 -31.58 -61.24 46.08
C LYS A 401 -31.93 -61.26 44.59
N ILE A 402 -31.38 -60.32 43.82
CA ILE A 402 -31.65 -60.18 42.38
C ILE A 402 -30.87 -61.21 41.56
N PHE A 403 -29.55 -61.28 41.77
CA PHE A 403 -28.64 -62.03 40.91
C PHE A 403 -28.26 -63.41 41.46
N GLY A 404 -28.33 -63.61 42.78
CA GLY A 404 -27.89 -64.83 43.46
C GLY A 404 -26.86 -64.56 44.55
N ARG A 405 -26.70 -65.48 45.50
CA ARG A 405 -25.78 -65.30 46.65
C ARG A 405 -24.30 -65.29 46.22
N ASP A 406 -24.01 -66.10 45.21
CA ASP A 406 -22.74 -66.32 44.52
C ASP A 406 -22.33 -65.15 43.59
N PHE A 407 -23.23 -64.19 43.34
CA PHE A 407 -22.93 -62.97 42.57
C PHE A 407 -21.64 -62.26 43.03
N SER A 408 -21.41 -62.19 44.35
CA SER A 408 -20.24 -61.50 44.90
C SER A 408 -18.91 -62.14 44.49
N GLU A 409 -18.91 -63.44 44.16
CA GLU A 409 -17.73 -64.14 43.67
C GLU A 409 -17.32 -63.67 42.27
N HIS A 410 -18.26 -63.15 41.48
CA HIS A 410 -18.06 -62.55 40.16
C HIS A 410 -17.97 -61.02 40.19
N ALA A 411 -17.96 -60.40 41.38
CA ALA A 411 -17.93 -58.95 41.54
C ALA A 411 -16.53 -58.41 41.89
N VAL A 412 -16.26 -57.20 41.39
CA VAL A 412 -15.11 -56.35 41.73
C VAL A 412 -15.64 -55.01 42.23
N VAL A 413 -15.07 -54.49 43.32
CA VAL A 413 -15.44 -53.16 43.84
C VAL A 413 -14.63 -52.09 43.11
N LEU A 414 -15.32 -51.14 42.47
CA LEU A 414 -14.70 -50.01 41.79
C LEU A 414 -14.96 -48.73 42.58
N PHE A 415 -13.91 -48.18 43.16
CA PHE A 415 -13.95 -46.90 43.83
C PHE A 415 -13.71 -45.77 42.83
N VAL A 416 -14.69 -44.88 42.70
CA VAL A 416 -14.64 -43.73 41.78
C VAL A 416 -14.36 -42.46 42.57
N ARG A 417 -13.33 -41.72 42.16
CA ARG A 417 -13.01 -40.40 42.70
C ARG A 417 -13.46 -39.34 41.70
N LEU A 418 -14.48 -38.57 42.05
CA LEU A 418 -15.01 -37.48 41.21
C LEU A 418 -14.23 -36.19 41.49
N GLY A 419 -13.81 -35.46 40.45
CA GLY A 419 -13.02 -34.23 40.58
C GLY A 419 -13.75 -33.13 41.35
N GLY A 420 -13.12 -32.63 42.44
CA GLY A 420 -13.62 -31.52 43.27
C GLY A 420 -13.51 -31.76 44.78
N GLU A 421 -13.39 -33.01 45.24
CA GLU A 421 -13.29 -33.34 46.67
C GLU A 421 -11.82 -33.33 47.15
N GLN A 422 -11.37 -32.15 47.60
CA GLN A 422 -10.04 -31.88 48.18
C GLN A 422 -9.91 -32.41 49.64
N ARG A 423 -10.20 -33.69 49.89
CA ARG A 423 -9.85 -34.35 51.16
C ARG A 423 -8.96 -35.58 50.93
N GLY A 424 -7.68 -35.28 50.77
CA GLY A 424 -6.54 -36.14 51.15
C GLY A 424 -5.97 -37.06 50.06
N PRO A 425 -4.63 -37.14 49.91
CA PRO A 425 -3.97 -38.22 49.19
C PRO A 425 -3.89 -39.45 50.12
N GLN A 426 -5.00 -40.16 50.28
CA GLN A 426 -4.97 -41.50 50.86
C GLN A 426 -4.92 -42.51 49.72
N ARG A 427 -3.98 -43.47 49.79
CA ARG A 427 -4.00 -44.61 48.88
C ARG A 427 -5.31 -45.36 49.11
N ILE A 428 -5.90 -45.92 48.06
CA ILE A 428 -7.18 -46.63 48.20
C ILE A 428 -7.14 -47.75 49.25
N ASN A 429 -5.98 -48.39 49.43
CA ASN A 429 -5.76 -49.41 50.47
C ASN A 429 -5.92 -48.85 51.89
N ASP A 430 -5.45 -47.62 52.14
CA ASP A 430 -5.57 -46.96 53.44
C ASP A 430 -7.03 -46.57 53.72
N TYR A 431 -7.75 -46.13 52.68
CA TYR A 431 -9.19 -45.83 52.76
C TYR A 431 -10.00 -47.08 53.11
N VAL A 432 -9.75 -48.21 52.45
CA VAL A 432 -10.45 -49.47 52.75
C VAL A 432 -10.08 -50.01 54.13
N ALA A 433 -8.83 -49.88 54.57
CA ALA A 433 -8.42 -50.28 55.92
C ALA A 433 -9.13 -49.47 57.01
N GLY A 434 -9.22 -48.15 56.83
CA GLY A 434 -9.90 -47.22 57.73
C GLY A 434 -11.42 -47.17 57.61
N ALA A 435 -12.02 -47.88 56.65
CA ALA A 435 -13.45 -47.82 56.36
C ALA A 435 -14.34 -48.43 57.46
N PRO A 436 -15.65 -48.08 57.51
CA PRO A 436 -16.61 -48.76 58.37
C PRO A 436 -16.63 -50.29 58.16
N PRO A 437 -16.94 -51.09 59.20
CA PRO A 437 -17.00 -52.55 59.10
C PRO A 437 -17.83 -53.06 57.92
N ALA A 438 -18.97 -52.44 57.64
CA ALA A 438 -19.85 -52.80 56.54
C ALA A 438 -19.20 -52.68 55.15
N LEU A 439 -18.38 -51.65 54.91
CA LEU A 439 -17.65 -51.52 53.64
C LEU A 439 -16.53 -52.57 53.53
N ARG A 440 -15.79 -52.82 54.62
CA ARG A 440 -14.78 -53.89 54.66
C ARG A 440 -15.42 -55.27 54.43
N ASP A 441 -16.63 -55.48 54.96
CA ASP A 441 -17.39 -56.71 54.76
C ASP A 441 -17.81 -56.88 53.30
N LEU A 442 -18.27 -55.81 52.65
CA LEU A 442 -18.59 -55.80 51.23
C LEU A 442 -17.36 -56.15 50.37
N VAL A 443 -16.22 -55.48 50.61
CA VAL A 443 -14.97 -55.75 49.89
C VAL A 443 -14.50 -57.19 50.10
N ARG A 444 -14.57 -57.71 51.33
CA ARG A 444 -14.20 -59.09 51.65
C ARG A 444 -15.09 -60.12 50.95
N LYS A 445 -16.40 -59.90 50.93
CA LYS A 445 -17.35 -60.76 50.20
C LYS A 445 -17.10 -60.77 48.69
N CYS A 446 -16.54 -59.69 48.15
CA CYS A 446 -16.08 -59.58 46.77
C CYS A 446 -14.63 -60.10 46.58
N GLY A 447 -14.14 -60.96 47.47
CA GLY A 447 -12.80 -61.58 47.37
C GLY A 447 -11.64 -60.61 47.53
N SER A 448 -11.85 -59.47 48.21
CA SER A 448 -10.86 -58.39 48.37
C SER A 448 -10.37 -57.80 47.03
N ARG A 449 -11.18 -57.90 45.98
CA ARG A 449 -10.90 -57.33 44.66
C ARG A 449 -11.46 -55.92 44.57
N TYR A 450 -10.59 -54.91 44.65
CA TYR A 450 -10.98 -53.52 44.47
C TYR A 450 -9.96 -52.69 43.69
N TYR A 451 -10.45 -51.67 42.99
CA TYR A 451 -9.65 -50.76 42.18
C TYR A 451 -10.13 -49.32 42.38
N GLU A 452 -9.24 -48.36 42.18
CA GLU A 452 -9.56 -46.93 42.20
C GLU A 452 -9.49 -46.35 40.79
N LEU A 453 -10.47 -45.51 40.45
CA LEU A 453 -10.53 -44.80 39.18
C LEU A 453 -10.83 -43.31 39.43
N SER A 454 -9.92 -42.45 38.98
CA SER A 454 -10.07 -41.00 39.12
C SER A 454 -10.69 -40.39 37.87
N VAL A 455 -11.86 -39.78 38.03
CA VAL A 455 -12.59 -39.08 36.96
C VAL A 455 -12.34 -37.58 37.11
N THR A 456 -11.34 -37.07 36.39
CA THR A 456 -11.02 -35.63 36.32
C THR A 456 -11.54 -35.00 35.03
N LYS A 457 -11.88 -33.70 35.07
CA LYS A 457 -12.30 -32.94 33.87
C LYS A 457 -11.18 -32.77 32.84
N SER A 458 -9.91 -32.78 33.26
CA SER A 458 -8.76 -32.86 32.35
C SER A 458 -8.44 -34.32 32.05
N GLN A 459 -8.40 -34.68 30.76
CA GLN A 459 -8.01 -36.01 30.30
C GLN A 459 -6.49 -36.22 30.45
N ASN A 460 -5.97 -36.23 31.68
CA ASN A 460 -4.54 -36.45 31.92
C ASN A 460 -4.14 -37.93 31.70
N ALA A 461 -2.85 -38.18 31.50
CA ALA A 461 -2.23 -39.50 31.32
C ALA A 461 -2.42 -40.46 32.53
N LEU A 462 -2.83 -39.94 33.70
CA LEU A 462 -2.93 -40.66 34.97
C LEU A 462 -4.01 -41.77 35.01
N GLY A 463 -5.06 -41.71 34.16
CA GLY A 463 -6.14 -42.69 34.15
C GLY A 463 -5.82 -44.01 33.43
N TYR A 464 -4.80 -44.04 32.56
CA TYR A 464 -4.49 -45.24 31.77
C TYR A 464 -3.97 -46.41 32.61
N PRO A 465 -3.01 -46.23 33.55
CA PRO A 465 -2.58 -47.31 34.45
C PRO A 465 -3.73 -47.87 35.29
N GLN A 466 -4.61 -47.01 35.80
CA GLN A 466 -5.78 -47.41 36.61
C GLN A 466 -6.76 -48.28 35.81
N VAL A 467 -7.09 -47.86 34.58
CA VAL A 467 -7.96 -48.65 33.69
C VAL A 467 -7.28 -49.98 33.30
N LYS A 468 -5.98 -49.97 33.02
CA LYS A 468 -5.21 -51.19 32.70
C LYS A 468 -5.22 -52.19 33.86
N ASP A 469 -5.02 -51.73 35.09
CA ASP A 469 -5.01 -52.57 36.28
C ASP A 469 -6.41 -53.15 36.57
N LEU A 470 -7.46 -52.34 36.44
CA LEU A 470 -8.85 -52.78 36.54
C LEU A 470 -9.17 -53.88 35.53
N LEU A 471 -8.87 -53.64 34.24
CA LEU A 471 -9.14 -54.62 33.18
C LEU A 471 -8.32 -55.90 33.36
N SER A 472 -7.08 -55.79 33.80
CA SER A 472 -6.25 -56.94 34.19
C SER A 472 -6.89 -57.75 35.33
N GLY A 473 -7.41 -57.07 36.35
CA GLY A 473 -8.17 -57.66 37.45
C GLY A 473 -9.42 -58.41 37.02
N VAL A 474 -10.23 -57.76 36.19
CA VAL A 474 -11.46 -58.36 35.62
C VAL A 474 -11.11 -59.57 34.77
N ASN A 475 -10.08 -59.49 33.92
CA ASN A 475 -9.66 -60.64 33.11
C ASN A 475 -9.16 -61.82 33.96
N LYS A 476 -8.42 -61.55 35.05
CA LYS A 476 -8.00 -62.59 36.02
C LYS A 476 -9.19 -63.24 36.70
N LEU A 477 -10.20 -62.46 37.07
CA LEU A 477 -11.44 -62.96 37.66
C LEU A 477 -12.23 -63.85 36.69
N ILE A 478 -12.34 -63.42 35.43
CA ILE A 478 -13.02 -64.21 34.40
C ILE A 478 -12.26 -65.52 34.15
N ALA A 479 -10.92 -65.46 34.08
CA ALA A 479 -10.06 -66.62 33.91
C ALA A 479 -10.18 -67.61 35.09
N SER A 480 -10.30 -67.13 36.34
CA SER A 480 -10.44 -68.00 37.51
C SER A 480 -11.77 -68.79 37.52
N HIS A 481 -12.77 -68.34 36.76
CA HIS A 481 -14.05 -69.03 36.57
C HIS A 481 -14.11 -69.84 35.26
N GLY A 482 -12.96 -70.00 34.58
CA GLY A 482 -12.83 -70.77 33.35
C GLY A 482 -13.39 -70.05 32.11
N GLY A 483 -13.49 -68.72 32.14
CA GLY A 483 -13.98 -67.92 31.02
C GLY A 483 -15.51 -67.95 30.82
N ARG A 484 -16.26 -68.66 31.66
CA ARG A 484 -17.71 -68.79 31.55
C ARG A 484 -18.43 -67.54 32.03
N SER A 485 -19.56 -67.21 31.40
CA SER A 485 -20.49 -66.20 31.90
C SER A 485 -21.17 -66.66 33.20
N TYR A 486 -21.52 -65.71 34.04
CA TYR A 486 -22.35 -65.93 35.23
C TYR A 486 -23.80 -66.17 34.80
N SER A 487 -24.35 -67.29 35.25
CA SER A 487 -25.72 -67.71 34.93
C SER A 487 -26.69 -67.21 35.99
N VAL A 488 -27.53 -66.24 35.62
CA VAL A 488 -28.62 -65.76 36.48
C VAL A 488 -29.86 -66.62 36.26
N ARG A 489 -30.27 -67.39 37.27
CA ARG A 489 -31.37 -68.38 37.16
C ARG A 489 -32.78 -67.77 37.14
N ARG A 490 -32.90 -66.45 37.20
CA ARG A 490 -34.19 -65.73 37.35
C ARG A 490 -35.00 -65.63 36.05
N PHE A 491 -34.35 -65.65 34.90
CA PHE A 491 -34.97 -65.54 33.57
C PHE A 491 -34.41 -66.60 32.63
N SER A 492 -35.21 -67.05 31.66
CA SER A 492 -34.75 -68.01 30.66
C SER A 492 -33.89 -67.34 29.58
N GLU A 493 -33.01 -68.10 28.94
CA GLU A 493 -32.18 -67.56 27.85
C GLU A 493 -33.04 -67.03 26.68
N GLN A 494 -34.14 -67.72 26.35
CA GLN A 494 -35.09 -67.30 25.32
C GLN A 494 -35.74 -65.95 25.66
N GLU A 495 -36.15 -65.77 26.91
CA GLU A 495 -36.76 -64.52 27.40
C GLU A 495 -35.78 -63.34 27.30
N LEU A 496 -34.51 -63.56 27.66
CA LEU A 496 -33.48 -62.54 27.55
C LEU A 496 -33.14 -62.21 26.09
N GLN A 497 -33.11 -63.21 25.19
CA GLN A 497 -32.87 -63.01 23.76
C GLN A 497 -33.98 -62.18 23.12
N GLU A 498 -35.24 -62.49 23.43
CA GLU A 498 -36.38 -61.72 22.93
C GLU A 498 -36.36 -60.29 23.46
N ARG A 499 -36.08 -60.12 24.76
CA ARG A 499 -35.97 -58.79 25.37
C ARG A 499 -34.85 -57.97 24.72
N LYS A 500 -33.72 -58.59 24.36
CA LYS A 500 -32.61 -57.91 23.68
C LYS A 500 -33.05 -57.36 22.31
N LYS A 501 -33.80 -58.13 21.51
CA LYS A 501 -34.33 -57.66 20.21
C LYS A 501 -35.21 -56.44 20.37
N VAL A 502 -36.15 -56.47 21.32
CA VAL A 502 -37.05 -55.34 21.62
C VAL A 502 -36.27 -54.07 21.98
N ILE A 503 -35.19 -54.20 22.75
CA ILE A 503 -34.32 -53.06 23.13
C ILE A 503 -33.54 -52.53 21.91
N GLU A 504 -33.10 -53.40 20.99
CA GLU A 504 -32.38 -53.02 19.77
C GLU A 504 -33.31 -52.31 18.77
N GLU A 505 -34.50 -52.85 18.51
CA GLU A 505 -35.53 -52.25 17.63
C GLU A 505 -36.00 -50.87 18.13
N SER A 506 -36.18 -50.73 19.46
CA SER A 506 -36.57 -49.45 20.08
C SER A 506 -35.50 -48.37 19.96
N LYS A 507 -34.22 -48.75 19.76
CA LYS A 507 -33.11 -47.81 19.55
C LYS A 507 -33.00 -47.38 18.09
N GLU A 508 -33.27 -48.27 17.14
CA GLU A 508 -33.32 -47.94 15.71
C GLU A 508 -34.46 -46.96 15.39
N GLY A 509 -35.67 -47.19 15.92
CA GLY A 509 -36.78 -46.24 15.76
C GLY A 509 -36.53 -44.85 16.40
N ARG A 510 -35.72 -44.76 17.46
CA ARG A 510 -35.29 -43.47 18.05
C ARG A 510 -34.19 -42.76 17.25
N MET A 511 -33.40 -43.48 16.47
CA MET A 511 -32.41 -42.88 15.56
C MET A 511 -33.07 -42.35 14.28
N GLU A 512 -34.04 -43.08 13.71
CA GLU A 512 -34.81 -42.62 12.54
C GLU A 512 -35.64 -41.36 12.85
N VAL A 513 -36.29 -41.29 14.01
CA VAL A 513 -37.05 -40.11 14.44
C VAL A 513 -36.14 -38.90 14.72
N ASN A 514 -34.92 -39.10 15.25
CA ASN A 514 -33.95 -38.01 15.43
C ASN A 514 -33.34 -37.53 14.10
N TYR A 515 -33.26 -38.39 13.08
CA TYR A 515 -32.82 -37.98 11.74
C TYR A 515 -33.87 -37.10 11.06
N LEU A 516 -35.16 -37.47 11.19
CA LEU A 516 -36.29 -36.71 10.64
C LEU A 516 -36.52 -35.36 11.34
N LEU A 517 -36.22 -35.22 12.63
CA LEU A 517 -36.35 -33.97 13.38
C LEU A 517 -35.15 -33.01 13.24
N ARG A 518 -34.10 -33.39 12.50
CA ARG A 518 -32.97 -32.51 12.16
C ARG A 518 -33.11 -31.82 10.79
N GLU A 519 -34.06 -32.24 9.97
CA GLU A 519 -34.36 -31.65 8.65
C GLU A 519 -35.63 -30.78 8.63
N THR A 520 -36.19 -30.46 9.80
CA THR A 520 -37.27 -29.48 9.99
C THR A 520 -36.83 -28.40 10.96
#